data_AF-A0A954MW27-F1
#
_entry.id   AF-A0A954MW27-F1
#
_cell.length_a   1.000
_cell.length_b   1.000
_cell.length_c   1.000
_cell.angle_alpha   90.00
_cell.angle_beta   90.00
_cell.angle_gamma   90.00
#
_symmetry.space_group_name_H-M   'P 1'
#
loop_
_entity.id
_entity.type
_entity.pdbx_description
1 polymer ?
#
loop_
_entity_poly.entity_id
_entity_poly.type
_entity_poly.pdbx_seq_one_letter_code
_entity_poly.pdbx_strand_id
1 'polypeptide(L)'
;MNKTVVFCTLALFAILASPLRAADDPPPELQQRLDRLERELEALKRSIKDNPAGTDLPADRAVLLLMDNAVLVHEQHGDPNSNRFLVLKISVANLSSEIQEMDRADVELLADGKSYKLGDVPEHKKNTSFPWGMDPNFLNRISPFQKLRLPPNSTTAGWIFVPGLPSGTEPLPLELVWKEGDRARRLDLIAATRNRMDISVERVGPKQSLGLISIRGEFSGLGAGVLIRELEALAKDRISRVVLAWEPTASPVEPGVGNWLRLSAELEDRTQLVDRNYPLIPGTIQELHLAALPSPDFQPYDRVHPNLARKPKIHSDALTAVRTALAEILERAPREELLETIKSDHRLVRSAALAVGSGRLLTEDLPIVLQAADDPDLVIQEGAVRGLQHFGDPPAVEKLIFWLQKGTEPLSSIAANSLIASRFPAAQSALLQQFKTESVESQAKLLEQLIRDPRPILAEPVYEFVTQHPDLLAPSHLRCLETIGHPQFVSLLERGLKSEKADVQQEALRILIARNTQEADDIAVPWTLEQIRNAPPTDQMLVLLNRAKPPEAVELLLKHVSPSGYMSSIITTIGLIGDSSISKQLLELYPSLPTSNQAELLTIFKNWE
;
A
#
# COMPACT_ATOMS: atom_id res chain seq x y z
N MET A 1 -18.04 -40.57 -16.11
CA MET A 1 -17.12 -39.51 -16.57
C MET A 1 -16.72 -38.49 -15.48
N ASN A 2 -17.52 -38.20 -14.44
CA ASN A 2 -17.11 -37.27 -13.36
C ASN A 2 -16.48 -37.91 -12.10
N LYS A 3 -16.31 -39.24 -12.03
CA LYS A 3 -15.76 -39.91 -10.83
C LYS A 3 -14.23 -40.09 -10.88
N THR A 4 -13.64 -40.27 -12.06
CA THR A 4 -12.20 -40.55 -12.21
C THR A 4 -11.33 -39.31 -11.99
N VAL A 5 -11.79 -38.11 -12.40
CA VAL A 5 -11.06 -36.85 -12.20
C VAL A 5 -10.99 -36.46 -10.72
N VAL A 6 -12.09 -36.65 -9.98
CA VAL A 6 -12.16 -36.43 -8.52
C VAL A 6 -11.31 -37.47 -7.77
N PHE A 7 -11.24 -38.71 -8.25
CA PHE A 7 -10.41 -39.76 -7.65
C PHE A 7 -8.91 -39.54 -7.85
N CYS A 8 -8.48 -39.03 -9.01
CA CYS A 8 -7.06 -38.74 -9.27
C CYS A 8 -6.54 -37.52 -8.49
N THR A 9 -7.36 -36.50 -8.25
CA THR A 9 -6.97 -35.36 -7.38
C THR A 9 -7.00 -35.72 -5.89
N LEU A 10 -7.99 -36.52 -5.44
CA LEU A 10 -8.01 -37.04 -4.06
C LEU A 10 -6.87 -38.04 -3.80
N ALA A 11 -6.46 -38.85 -4.79
CA ALA A 11 -5.33 -39.75 -4.66
C ALA A 11 -3.99 -38.99 -4.57
N LEU A 12 -3.78 -37.96 -5.40
CA LEU A 12 -2.57 -37.11 -5.30
C LEU A 12 -2.42 -36.46 -3.91
N PHE A 13 -3.54 -36.07 -3.29
CA PHE A 13 -3.54 -35.49 -1.94
C PHE A 13 -3.45 -36.53 -0.82
N ALA A 14 -4.08 -37.70 -0.96
CA ALA A 14 -3.95 -38.80 0.00
C ALA A 14 -2.51 -39.34 0.08
N ILE A 15 -1.73 -39.18 -0.98
CA ILE A 15 -0.32 -39.61 -1.03
C ILE A 15 0.63 -38.53 -0.46
N LEU A 16 0.22 -37.25 -0.45
CA LEU A 16 0.88 -36.19 0.32
C LEU A 16 0.51 -36.20 1.81
N ALA A 17 -0.53 -36.95 2.20
CA ALA A 17 -1.00 -37.10 3.58
C ALA A 17 -0.93 -38.58 4.03
N SER A 18 0.27 -39.08 4.35
CA SER A 18 0.40 -40.31 5.16
C SER A 18 0.27 -39.99 6.67
N PRO A 19 -0.15 -40.95 7.51
CA PRO A 19 -1.17 -40.69 8.52
C PRO A 19 -0.58 -40.16 9.82
N LEU A 20 -1.01 -38.96 10.22
CA LEU A 20 -1.01 -38.61 11.64
C LEU A 20 -2.18 -39.32 12.29
N ARG A 21 -1.85 -40.47 12.90
CA ARG A 21 -2.69 -41.16 13.87
C ARG A 21 -3.17 -40.17 14.93
N ALA A 22 -4.47 -40.22 15.19
CA ALA A 22 -5.25 -39.61 16.26
C ALA A 22 -4.42 -39.00 17.42
N ALA A 23 -4.41 -37.66 17.46
CA ALA A 23 -4.33 -36.88 18.68
C ALA A 23 -5.29 -35.70 18.52
N ASP A 24 -6.17 -35.50 19.50
CA ASP A 24 -7.16 -34.43 19.52
C ASP A 24 -6.44 -33.06 19.49
N ASP A 25 -6.79 -32.28 18.47
CA ASP A 25 -6.26 -30.97 18.04
C ASP A 25 -4.83 -30.91 17.47
N PRO A 26 -4.67 -30.67 16.15
CA PRO A 26 -3.37 -30.44 15.54
C PRO A 26 -2.76 -29.09 15.98
N PRO A 27 -1.43 -29.00 16.08
CA PRO A 27 -0.73 -27.74 16.36
C PRO A 27 -1.14 -26.59 15.42
N PRO A 28 -1.12 -25.32 15.86
CA PRO A 28 -1.54 -24.16 15.05
C PRO A 28 -0.82 -24.04 13.70
N GLU A 29 0.45 -24.46 13.64
CA GLU A 29 1.25 -24.48 12.41
C GLU A 29 0.76 -25.52 11.39
N LEU A 30 0.21 -26.64 11.87
CA LEU A 30 -0.40 -27.68 11.03
C LEU A 30 -1.78 -27.25 10.52
N GLN A 31 -2.55 -26.51 11.33
CA GLN A 31 -3.79 -25.87 10.90
C GLN A 31 -3.57 -24.82 9.82
N GLN A 32 -2.60 -23.92 9.99
CA GLN A 32 -2.24 -22.96 8.95
C GLN A 32 -1.81 -23.63 7.64
N ARG A 33 -1.12 -24.77 7.74
CA ARG A 33 -0.66 -25.56 6.59
C ARG A 33 -1.82 -26.30 5.92
N LEU A 34 -2.77 -26.81 6.68
CA LEU A 34 -4.03 -27.39 6.19
C LEU A 34 -4.89 -26.33 5.49
N ASP A 35 -5.10 -25.17 6.11
CA ASP A 35 -5.88 -24.07 5.53
C ASP A 35 -5.25 -23.54 4.24
N ARG A 36 -3.91 -23.55 4.16
CA ARG A 36 -3.17 -23.20 2.93
C ARG A 36 -3.41 -24.25 1.84
N LEU A 37 -3.29 -25.53 2.18
CA LEU A 37 -3.49 -26.64 1.24
C LEU A 37 -4.93 -26.74 0.76
N GLU A 38 -5.92 -26.48 1.61
CA GLU A 38 -7.34 -26.44 1.23
C GLU A 38 -7.65 -25.27 0.30
N ARG A 39 -7.02 -24.11 0.52
CA ARG A 39 -7.11 -22.95 -0.39
C ARG A 39 -6.47 -23.23 -1.75
N GLU A 40 -5.29 -23.86 -1.77
CA GLU A 40 -4.61 -24.29 -2.99
C GLU A 40 -5.45 -25.33 -3.76
N LEU A 41 -6.12 -26.25 -3.05
CA LEU A 41 -7.02 -27.25 -3.62
C LEU A 41 -8.29 -26.62 -4.24
N GLU A 42 -8.94 -25.68 -3.56
CA GLU A 42 -10.13 -24.98 -4.10
C GLU A 42 -9.78 -24.06 -5.27
N ALA A 43 -8.61 -23.41 -5.25
CA ALA A 43 -8.09 -22.66 -6.40
C ALA A 43 -7.85 -23.57 -7.61
N LEU A 44 -7.27 -24.76 -7.40
CA LEU A 44 -7.08 -25.74 -8.47
C LEU A 44 -8.42 -26.26 -9.02
N LYS A 45 -9.39 -26.58 -8.15
CA LYS A 45 -10.73 -27.04 -8.57
C LYS A 45 -11.47 -26.00 -9.40
N ARG A 46 -11.34 -24.72 -9.06
CA ARG A 46 -11.93 -23.62 -9.85
C ARG A 46 -11.20 -23.40 -11.17
N SER A 47 -9.87 -23.41 -11.16
CA SER A 47 -9.04 -23.34 -12.38
C SER A 47 -9.38 -24.44 -13.40
N ILE A 48 -9.61 -25.67 -12.93
CA ILE A 48 -10.04 -26.80 -13.77
C ILE A 48 -11.47 -26.62 -14.30
N LYS A 49 -12.36 -25.97 -13.53
CA LYS A 49 -13.76 -25.76 -13.90
C LYS A 49 -13.95 -24.65 -14.95
N ASP A 50 -13.14 -23.59 -14.85
CA ASP A 50 -13.30 -22.38 -15.67
C ASP A 50 -12.47 -22.40 -16.97
N ASN A 51 -11.49 -23.31 -17.09
CA ASN A 51 -10.70 -23.46 -18.32
C ASN A 51 -10.30 -24.92 -18.62
N PRO A 52 -11.15 -25.70 -19.30
CA PRO A 52 -10.81 -27.07 -19.71
C PRO A 52 -9.65 -27.14 -20.72
N ALA A 53 -9.23 -26.02 -21.33
CA ALA A 53 -8.24 -25.98 -22.40
C ALA A 53 -6.77 -26.09 -21.93
N GLY A 54 -6.49 -26.14 -20.63
CA GLY A 54 -5.13 -26.33 -20.09
C GLY A 54 -4.88 -27.70 -19.45
N THR A 55 -5.94 -28.49 -19.24
CA THR A 55 -5.88 -29.84 -18.64
C THR A 55 -6.89 -30.76 -19.32
N ASP A 56 -6.77 -30.91 -20.64
CA ASP A 56 -7.02 -32.23 -21.20
C ASP A 56 -5.99 -33.16 -20.55
N LEU A 57 -6.41 -33.85 -19.49
CA LEU A 57 -5.80 -35.11 -19.07
C LEU A 57 -6.44 -36.17 -19.96
N PRO A 58 -5.89 -36.45 -21.17
CA PRO A 58 -6.31 -37.65 -21.86
C PRO A 58 -6.07 -38.82 -20.90
N ALA A 59 -7.01 -39.76 -20.89
CA ALA A 59 -6.99 -40.95 -20.04
C ALA A 59 -5.78 -41.87 -20.28
N ASP A 60 -4.80 -41.44 -21.09
CA ASP A 60 -3.61 -42.16 -21.53
C ASP A 60 -2.29 -41.65 -20.91
N ARG A 61 -2.30 -40.68 -19.98
CA ARG A 61 -1.07 -40.19 -19.34
C ARG A 61 -0.62 -41.07 -18.17
N ALA A 62 0.57 -41.63 -18.26
CA ALA A 62 1.21 -42.36 -17.16
C ALA A 62 1.99 -41.41 -16.24
N VAL A 63 2.53 -40.31 -16.77
CA VAL A 63 3.31 -39.31 -16.03
C VAL A 63 2.78 -37.90 -16.27
N LEU A 64 2.58 -37.13 -15.20
CA LEU A 64 2.17 -35.74 -15.21
C LEU A 64 3.27 -34.87 -14.57
N LEU A 65 3.73 -33.85 -15.28
CA LEU A 65 4.71 -32.89 -14.79
C LEU A 65 4.02 -31.56 -14.47
N LEU A 66 4.25 -31.08 -13.25
CA LEU A 66 3.70 -29.84 -12.71
C LEU A 66 4.86 -28.90 -12.35
N MET A 67 4.68 -27.61 -12.62
CA MET A 67 5.63 -26.57 -12.25
C MET A 67 5.35 -26.08 -10.82
N ASP A 68 6.28 -26.34 -9.89
CA ASP A 68 6.17 -25.89 -8.50
C ASP A 68 6.59 -24.44 -8.32
N ASN A 69 7.67 -24.00 -8.99
CA ASN A 69 8.07 -22.60 -9.13
C ASN A 69 9.22 -22.52 -10.16
N ALA A 70 9.37 -21.38 -10.81
CA ALA A 70 10.39 -21.15 -11.81
C ALA A 70 10.86 -19.70 -11.81
N VAL A 71 12.17 -19.53 -11.94
CA VAL A 71 12.83 -18.22 -11.83
C VAL A 71 13.87 -18.10 -12.92
N LEU A 72 13.75 -17.03 -13.71
CA LEU A 72 14.69 -16.65 -14.75
C LEU A 72 15.52 -15.47 -14.24
N VAL A 73 16.84 -15.62 -14.22
CA VAL A 73 17.76 -14.64 -13.62
C VAL A 73 18.92 -14.36 -14.57
N HIS A 74 19.43 -13.13 -14.56
CA HIS A 74 20.68 -12.77 -15.24
C HIS A 74 21.90 -13.31 -14.49
N GLU A 75 22.88 -13.84 -15.23
CA GLU A 75 24.10 -14.40 -14.65
C GLU A 75 24.93 -13.35 -13.91
N GLN A 76 24.92 -12.10 -14.40
CA GLN A 76 25.46 -10.95 -13.69
C GLN A 76 24.29 -10.08 -13.26
N HIS A 77 24.16 -9.88 -11.95
CA HIS A 77 23.06 -9.13 -11.37
C HIS A 77 23.00 -7.70 -11.96
N GLY A 78 21.85 -7.36 -12.55
CA GLY A 78 21.61 -6.03 -13.13
C GLY A 78 22.24 -5.78 -14.50
N ASP A 79 22.97 -6.74 -15.09
CA ASP A 79 23.48 -6.62 -16.47
C ASP A 79 22.54 -7.34 -17.47
N PRO A 80 21.74 -6.59 -18.25
CA PRO A 80 20.81 -7.16 -19.22
C PRO A 80 21.53 -7.85 -20.39
N ASN A 81 22.81 -7.56 -20.61
CA ASN A 81 23.61 -8.17 -21.67
C ASN A 81 24.20 -9.52 -21.23
N SER A 82 24.21 -9.81 -19.93
CA SER A 82 24.64 -11.09 -19.41
C SER A 82 23.62 -12.18 -19.77
N ASN A 83 24.13 -13.38 -20.07
CA ASN A 83 23.29 -14.56 -20.28
C ASN A 83 22.37 -14.77 -19.09
N ARG A 84 21.22 -15.40 -19.33
CA ARG A 84 20.28 -15.78 -18.27
C ARG A 84 20.46 -17.24 -17.88
N PHE A 85 19.99 -17.61 -16.70
CA PHE A 85 19.81 -19.00 -16.29
C PHE A 85 18.41 -19.19 -15.72
N LEU A 86 17.87 -20.40 -15.87
CA LEU A 86 16.58 -20.81 -15.33
C LEU A 86 16.80 -21.79 -14.19
N VAL A 87 16.18 -21.52 -13.04
CA VAL A 87 16.00 -22.47 -11.94
C VAL A 87 14.52 -22.83 -11.90
N LEU A 88 14.22 -24.12 -11.96
CA LEU A 88 12.86 -24.64 -11.98
C LEU A 88 12.74 -25.79 -10.98
N LYS A 89 11.70 -25.76 -10.15
CA LYS A 89 11.30 -26.90 -9.33
C LYS A 89 10.05 -27.50 -9.95
N ILE A 90 10.06 -28.81 -10.11
CA ILE A 90 8.95 -29.57 -10.68
C ILE A 90 8.47 -30.62 -9.70
N SER A 91 7.18 -30.89 -9.74
CA SER A 91 6.57 -32.10 -9.18
C SER A 91 6.16 -33.02 -10.32
N VAL A 92 6.65 -34.25 -10.28
CA VAL A 92 6.34 -35.28 -11.28
C VAL A 92 5.47 -36.35 -10.63
N ALA A 93 4.21 -36.42 -11.04
CA ALA A 93 3.27 -37.42 -10.58
C ALA A 93 3.23 -38.61 -11.56
N ASN A 94 3.51 -39.80 -11.04
CA ASN A 94 3.30 -41.05 -11.78
C ASN A 94 1.90 -41.58 -11.45
N LEU A 95 1.03 -41.60 -12.46
CA LEU A 95 -0.35 -42.07 -12.38
C LEU A 95 -0.49 -43.54 -12.79
N SER A 96 0.60 -44.19 -13.20
CA SER A 96 0.62 -45.59 -13.58
C SER A 96 0.84 -46.51 -12.37
N SER A 97 0.54 -47.79 -12.57
CA SER A 97 0.81 -48.86 -11.60
C SER A 97 2.27 -49.35 -11.63
N GLU A 98 3.11 -48.83 -12.53
CA GLU A 98 4.49 -49.26 -12.72
C GLU A 98 5.48 -48.18 -12.30
N ILE A 99 6.71 -48.56 -11.95
CA ILE A 99 7.77 -47.59 -11.67
C ILE A 99 8.16 -46.95 -13.00
N GLN A 100 8.12 -45.62 -13.05
CA GLN A 100 8.64 -44.85 -14.18
C GLN A 100 9.98 -44.22 -13.80
N GLU A 101 10.85 -44.04 -14.79
CA GLU A 101 12.10 -43.31 -14.61
C GLU A 101 12.15 -42.15 -15.60
N MET A 102 12.64 -41.01 -15.13
CA MET A 102 12.91 -39.85 -15.96
C MET A 102 14.39 -39.48 -15.83
N ASP A 103 15.13 -39.62 -16.92
CA ASP A 103 16.52 -39.20 -17.02
C ASP A 103 16.59 -37.72 -17.43
N ARG A 104 17.52 -36.97 -16.83
CA ARG A 104 17.77 -35.58 -17.22
C ARG A 104 18.12 -35.46 -18.70
N ALA A 105 18.80 -36.44 -19.27
CA ALA A 105 19.20 -36.43 -20.68
C ALA A 105 18.02 -36.41 -21.67
N ASP A 106 16.85 -36.91 -21.24
CA ASP A 106 15.62 -36.97 -22.03
C ASP A 106 14.73 -35.74 -21.85
N VAL A 107 15.17 -34.78 -21.04
CA VAL A 107 14.50 -33.50 -20.83
C VAL A 107 15.31 -32.40 -21.50
N GLU A 108 14.61 -31.47 -22.16
CA GLU A 108 15.21 -30.27 -22.73
C GLU A 108 14.28 -29.07 -22.55
N LEU A 109 14.87 -27.88 -22.55
CA LEU A 109 14.12 -26.63 -22.51
C LEU A 109 14.17 -26.00 -23.90
N LEU A 110 13.03 -25.70 -24.48
CA LEU A 110 12.93 -24.82 -25.64
C LEU A 110 12.78 -23.39 -25.13
N ALA A 111 13.75 -22.53 -25.44
CA ALA A 111 13.67 -21.10 -25.21
C ALA A 111 13.68 -20.40 -26.57
N ASP A 112 12.58 -19.70 -26.88
CA ASP A 112 12.34 -19.10 -28.20
C ASP A 112 12.56 -20.08 -29.37
N GLY A 113 12.03 -21.30 -29.21
CA GLY A 113 12.15 -22.39 -30.20
C GLY A 113 13.53 -23.06 -30.30
N LYS A 114 14.56 -22.52 -29.62
CA LYS A 114 15.90 -23.13 -29.57
C LYS A 114 16.01 -24.09 -28.39
N SER A 115 16.57 -25.27 -28.62
CA SER A 115 16.76 -26.29 -27.58
C SER A 115 18.00 -26.01 -26.71
N TYR A 116 17.82 -26.13 -25.41
CA TYR A 116 18.83 -26.01 -24.36
C TYR A 116 18.82 -27.26 -23.48
N LYS A 117 20.02 -27.80 -23.22
CA LYS A 117 20.18 -28.96 -22.33
C LYS A 117 20.23 -28.55 -20.88
N LEU A 118 19.66 -29.40 -20.02
CA LEU A 118 19.72 -29.24 -18.58
C LEU A 118 21.15 -29.53 -18.10
N GLY A 119 21.59 -28.75 -17.12
CA GLY A 119 22.97 -28.81 -16.61
C GLY A 119 23.03 -28.90 -15.09
N ASP A 120 24.25 -29.13 -14.60
CA ASP A 120 24.58 -28.96 -13.19
C ASP A 120 24.91 -27.49 -12.89
N VAL A 121 24.79 -27.09 -11.63
CA VAL A 121 25.21 -25.76 -11.18
C VAL A 121 26.74 -25.68 -11.25
N PRO A 122 27.32 -24.74 -12.03
CA PRO A 122 28.78 -24.60 -12.09
C PRO A 122 29.36 -24.23 -10.73
N GLU A 123 30.53 -24.79 -10.38
CA GLU A 123 31.20 -24.54 -9.08
C GLU A 123 31.34 -23.05 -8.76
N HIS A 124 31.75 -22.25 -9.75
CA HIS A 124 31.94 -20.80 -9.61
C HIS A 124 30.62 -20.02 -9.40
N LYS A 125 29.45 -20.64 -9.61
CA LYS A 125 28.13 -20.02 -9.44
C LYS A 125 27.39 -20.49 -8.19
N LYS A 126 27.90 -21.46 -7.43
CA LYS A 126 27.23 -22.02 -6.25
C LYS A 126 26.79 -20.97 -5.21
N ASN A 127 27.53 -19.88 -5.07
CA ASN A 127 27.20 -18.81 -4.12
C ASN A 127 26.35 -17.68 -4.72
N THR A 128 25.86 -17.83 -5.95
CA THR A 128 24.95 -16.86 -6.58
C THR A 128 23.58 -16.98 -5.92
N SER A 129 23.02 -15.84 -5.51
CA SER A 129 21.65 -15.80 -5.02
C SER A 129 20.65 -15.69 -6.15
N PHE A 130 19.44 -16.18 -5.93
CA PHE A 130 18.29 -15.99 -6.80
C PHE A 130 17.04 -15.75 -5.96
N PRO A 131 16.07 -14.94 -6.44
CA PRO A 131 14.81 -14.74 -5.75
C PRO A 131 14.01 -16.05 -5.79
N TRP A 132 13.45 -16.47 -4.66
CA TRP A 132 12.56 -17.63 -4.59
C TRP A 132 11.61 -17.46 -3.41
N GLY A 133 10.41 -16.92 -3.69
CA GLY A 133 9.51 -16.49 -2.63
C GLY A 133 10.04 -15.25 -1.89
N MET A 134 9.80 -15.18 -0.59
CA MET A 134 10.16 -13.99 0.22
C MET A 134 11.62 -13.97 0.67
N ASP A 135 12.33 -15.10 0.58
CA ASP A 135 13.72 -15.23 1.05
C ASP A 135 14.70 -15.35 -0.12
N PRO A 136 15.89 -14.71 -0.04
CA PRO A 136 16.96 -14.96 -0.99
C PRO A 136 17.45 -16.40 -0.86
N ASN A 137 17.45 -17.13 -1.97
CA ASN A 137 17.96 -18.50 -2.06
C ASN A 137 19.29 -18.53 -2.80
N PHE A 138 20.06 -19.62 -2.65
CA PHE A 138 21.41 -19.75 -3.23
C PHE A 138 21.52 -21.02 -4.07
N LEU A 139 22.27 -20.95 -5.17
CA LEU A 139 22.42 -22.09 -6.08
C LEU A 139 23.12 -23.31 -5.45
N ASN A 140 23.84 -23.14 -4.34
CA ASN A 140 24.41 -24.25 -3.58
C ASN A 140 23.37 -25.11 -2.84
N ARG A 141 22.12 -24.62 -2.71
CA ARG A 141 21.00 -25.35 -2.08
C ARG A 141 20.15 -26.14 -3.08
N ILE A 142 20.39 -25.98 -4.39
CA ILE A 142 19.69 -26.73 -5.42
C ILE A 142 20.53 -27.91 -5.88
N SER A 143 19.88 -29.06 -6.06
CA SER A 143 20.51 -30.27 -6.58
C SER A 143 19.74 -30.73 -7.80
N PRO A 144 20.10 -30.27 -9.02
CA PRO A 144 19.48 -30.73 -10.25
C PRO A 144 19.48 -32.25 -10.33
N PHE A 145 18.35 -32.85 -10.72
CA PHE A 145 18.27 -34.31 -10.75
C PHE A 145 19.12 -34.87 -11.89
N GLN A 146 19.70 -36.06 -11.68
CA GLN A 146 20.27 -36.86 -12.76
C GLN A 146 19.24 -37.86 -13.29
N LYS A 147 18.61 -38.58 -12.35
CA LYS A 147 17.50 -39.49 -12.59
C LYS A 147 16.44 -39.29 -11.51
N LEU A 148 15.17 -39.21 -11.91
CA LEU A 148 14.04 -39.26 -11.01
C LEU A 148 13.41 -40.64 -11.09
N ARG A 149 13.42 -41.36 -9.96
CA ARG A 149 12.64 -42.57 -9.79
C ARG A 149 11.23 -42.16 -9.36
N LEU A 150 10.23 -42.60 -10.12
CA LEU A 150 8.83 -42.23 -9.91
C LEU A 150 8.05 -43.50 -9.49
N PRO A 151 7.88 -43.75 -8.18
CA PRO A 151 7.07 -44.88 -7.71
C PRO A 151 5.63 -44.80 -8.24
N PRO A 152 4.94 -45.96 -8.39
CA PRO A 152 3.54 -46.01 -8.81
C PRO A 152 2.65 -45.14 -7.94
N ASN A 153 1.72 -44.40 -8.55
CA ASN A 153 0.79 -43.52 -7.83
C ASN A 153 1.50 -42.62 -6.82
N SER A 154 2.61 -42.00 -7.19
CA SER A 154 3.34 -41.11 -6.29
C SER A 154 3.79 -39.84 -6.99
N THR A 155 4.08 -38.81 -6.19
CA THR A 155 4.66 -37.56 -6.67
C THR A 155 6.08 -37.44 -6.16
N THR A 156 7.03 -37.22 -7.08
CA THR A 156 8.44 -36.96 -6.78
C THR A 156 8.80 -35.55 -7.23
N ALA A 157 9.43 -34.78 -6.36
CA ALA A 157 9.94 -33.45 -6.71
C ALA A 157 11.35 -33.51 -7.28
N GLY A 158 11.67 -32.60 -8.21
CA GLY A 158 12.99 -32.49 -8.83
C GLY A 158 13.36 -31.03 -9.10
N TRP A 159 14.66 -30.75 -9.08
CA TRP A 159 15.22 -29.47 -9.50
C TRP A 159 15.76 -29.55 -10.92
N ILE A 160 15.55 -28.48 -11.67
CA ILE A 160 16.05 -28.27 -13.02
C ILE A 160 16.86 -26.98 -13.02
N PHE A 161 18.05 -27.05 -13.63
CA PHE A 161 18.89 -25.89 -13.89
C PHE A 161 19.25 -25.85 -15.38
N VAL A 162 19.03 -24.69 -16.01
CA VAL A 162 19.37 -24.47 -17.42
C VAL A 162 20.23 -23.22 -17.55
N PRO A 163 21.54 -23.35 -17.86
CA PRO A 163 22.44 -22.23 -18.04
C PRO A 163 22.40 -21.66 -19.47
N GLY A 164 22.98 -20.47 -19.66
CA GLY A 164 23.32 -19.94 -20.99
C GLY A 164 22.11 -19.56 -21.85
N LEU A 165 20.99 -19.21 -21.22
CA LEU A 165 19.82 -18.68 -21.91
C LEU A 165 20.14 -17.31 -22.50
N PRO A 166 19.47 -16.93 -23.61
CA PRO A 166 19.78 -15.68 -24.30
C PRO A 166 19.62 -14.49 -23.34
N SER A 167 20.49 -13.51 -23.44
CA SER A 167 20.39 -12.27 -22.66
C SER A 167 19.21 -11.39 -23.12
N GLY A 168 18.98 -10.26 -22.46
CA GLY A 168 17.93 -9.31 -22.79
C GLY A 168 16.79 -9.22 -21.77
N THR A 169 16.01 -8.15 -21.90
CA THR A 169 14.90 -7.78 -20.98
C THR A 169 13.53 -8.20 -21.52
N GLU A 170 13.46 -8.82 -22.70
CA GLU A 170 12.19 -9.22 -23.30
C GLU A 170 11.64 -10.53 -22.68
N PRO A 171 10.30 -10.69 -22.60
CA PRO A 171 9.65 -11.93 -22.14
C PRO A 171 10.01 -13.14 -23.01
N LEU A 172 10.81 -14.05 -22.48
CA LEU A 172 11.28 -15.24 -23.19
C LEU A 172 10.21 -16.35 -23.20
N PRO A 173 9.75 -16.88 -24.36
CA PRO A 173 8.93 -18.08 -24.41
C PRO A 173 9.72 -19.29 -23.89
N LEU A 174 9.11 -20.10 -23.03
CA LEU A 174 9.77 -21.22 -22.36
C LEU A 174 8.87 -22.47 -22.37
N GLU A 175 9.33 -23.54 -23.01
CA GLU A 175 8.66 -24.86 -22.98
C GLU A 175 9.62 -25.93 -22.48
N LEU A 176 9.17 -26.73 -21.50
CA LEU A 176 9.88 -27.94 -21.10
C LEU A 176 9.39 -29.11 -21.95
N VAL A 177 10.32 -29.82 -22.58
CA VAL A 177 10.04 -30.99 -23.42
C VAL A 177 10.70 -32.22 -22.80
N TRP A 178 9.97 -33.32 -22.68
CA TRP A 178 10.51 -34.59 -22.20
C TRP A 178 9.93 -35.78 -22.96
N LYS A 179 10.60 -36.93 -22.88
CA LYS A 179 10.08 -38.19 -23.43
C LYS A 179 9.30 -38.98 -22.39
N GLU A 180 8.17 -39.53 -22.82
CA GLU A 180 7.39 -40.53 -22.10
C GLU A 180 7.20 -41.73 -23.05
N GLY A 181 8.06 -42.75 -22.90
CA GLY A 181 8.21 -43.79 -23.92
C GLY A 181 8.67 -43.20 -25.26
N ASP A 182 7.95 -43.51 -26.34
CA ASP A 182 8.24 -42.98 -27.70
C ASP A 182 7.61 -41.61 -27.98
N ARG A 183 6.86 -41.03 -27.03
CA ARG A 183 6.15 -39.77 -27.23
C ARG A 183 6.86 -38.60 -26.57
N ALA A 184 7.05 -37.51 -27.31
CA ALA A 184 7.49 -36.24 -26.74
C ALA A 184 6.30 -35.51 -26.10
N ARG A 185 6.48 -35.09 -24.85
CA ARG A 185 5.52 -34.30 -24.07
C ARG A 185 6.08 -32.90 -23.85
N ARG A 186 5.18 -31.95 -23.63
CA ARG A 186 5.52 -30.53 -23.48
C ARG A 186 4.77 -29.90 -22.32
N LEU A 187 5.41 -28.96 -21.64
CA LEU A 187 4.83 -28.07 -20.65
C LEU A 187 5.25 -26.64 -20.99
N ASP A 188 4.29 -25.79 -21.37
CA ASP A 188 4.52 -24.37 -21.52
C ASP A 188 4.61 -23.71 -20.13
N LEU A 189 5.81 -23.24 -19.79
CA LEU A 189 6.08 -22.64 -18.48
C LEU A 189 5.43 -21.27 -18.35
N ILE A 190 5.24 -20.53 -19.45
CA ILE A 190 4.59 -19.22 -19.45
C ILE A 190 3.09 -19.40 -19.25
N ALA A 191 2.47 -20.34 -19.95
CA ALA A 191 1.05 -20.68 -19.74
C ALA A 191 0.80 -21.22 -18.33
N ALA A 192 1.67 -22.09 -17.81
CA ALA A 192 1.60 -22.56 -16.43
C ALA A 192 1.73 -21.42 -15.41
N THR A 193 2.63 -20.46 -15.65
CA THR A 193 2.80 -19.27 -14.81
C THR A 193 1.55 -18.40 -14.84
N ARG A 194 0.99 -18.12 -16.03
CA ARG A 194 -0.25 -17.36 -16.20
C ARG A 194 -1.41 -17.97 -15.41
N ASN A 195 -1.57 -19.30 -15.48
CA ASN A 195 -2.61 -20.01 -14.73
C ASN A 195 -2.44 -19.87 -13.22
N ARG A 196 -1.20 -19.90 -12.72
CA ARG A 196 -0.90 -19.71 -11.29
C ARG A 196 -1.08 -18.28 -10.80
N MET A 197 -0.90 -17.30 -11.67
CA MET A 197 -1.23 -15.91 -11.35
C MET A 197 -2.73 -15.70 -11.18
N ASP A 198 -3.56 -16.58 -11.78
CA ASP A 198 -5.01 -16.41 -11.90
C ASP A 198 -5.33 -14.97 -12.32
N ILE A 199 -4.73 -14.59 -13.45
CA ILE A 199 -4.77 -13.23 -14.00
C ILE A 199 -5.99 -13.07 -14.90
N SER A 200 -6.79 -12.03 -14.65
CA SER A 200 -7.87 -11.59 -15.54
C SER A 200 -7.53 -10.22 -16.12
N VAL A 201 -7.90 -10.01 -17.38
CA VAL A 201 -7.68 -8.73 -18.08
C VAL A 201 -9.00 -8.28 -18.68
N GLU A 202 -9.45 -7.11 -18.27
CA GLU A 202 -10.69 -6.48 -18.71
C GLU A 202 -10.40 -5.10 -19.30
N ARG A 203 -11.25 -4.66 -20.22
CA ARG A 203 -11.19 -3.31 -20.79
C ARG A 203 -12.45 -2.58 -20.37
N VAL A 204 -12.27 -1.54 -19.59
CA VAL A 204 -13.34 -0.92 -18.81
C VAL A 204 -13.30 0.59 -18.96
N GLY A 205 -14.34 1.26 -18.47
CA GLY A 205 -14.47 2.72 -18.55
C GLY A 205 -15.00 3.22 -19.89
N PRO A 206 -15.18 4.55 -20.02
CA PRO A 206 -15.66 5.16 -21.25
C PRO A 206 -14.80 4.76 -22.45
N LYS A 207 -15.44 4.31 -23.53
CA LYS A 207 -14.79 3.79 -24.76
C LYS A 207 -13.69 2.74 -24.51
N GLN A 208 -13.82 1.93 -23.45
CA GLN A 208 -12.84 0.91 -23.06
C GLN A 208 -11.42 1.49 -22.84
N SER A 209 -11.35 2.72 -22.34
CA SER A 209 -10.12 3.50 -22.18
C SER A 209 -9.14 3.01 -21.10
N LEU A 210 -9.55 2.08 -20.24
CA LEU A 210 -8.75 1.55 -19.13
C LEU A 210 -8.59 0.04 -19.23
N GLY A 211 -7.35 -0.44 -19.15
CA GLY A 211 -7.06 -1.86 -18.87
C GLY A 211 -7.11 -2.13 -17.37
N LEU A 212 -7.97 -3.04 -16.93
CA LEU A 212 -8.00 -3.54 -15.56
C LEU A 212 -7.43 -4.95 -15.55
N ILE A 213 -6.31 -5.14 -14.85
CA ILE A 213 -5.67 -6.43 -14.67
C ILE A 213 -5.83 -6.82 -13.20
N SER A 214 -6.50 -7.94 -12.94
CA SER A 214 -6.65 -8.48 -11.58
C SER A 214 -5.80 -9.73 -11.41
N ILE A 215 -5.12 -9.83 -10.27
CA ILE A 215 -4.27 -10.97 -9.90
C ILE A 215 -4.82 -11.59 -8.61
N ARG A 216 -5.12 -12.89 -8.65
CA ARG A 216 -5.65 -13.64 -7.50
C ARG A 216 -4.69 -14.67 -6.93
N GLY A 217 -3.66 -15.03 -7.68
CA GLY A 217 -2.70 -16.06 -7.34
C GLY A 217 -1.31 -15.52 -7.04
N GLU A 218 -0.29 -16.23 -7.51
CA GLU A 218 1.12 -15.92 -7.24
C GLU A 218 1.73 -15.05 -8.34
N PHE A 219 2.42 -13.98 -7.96
CA PHE A 219 3.16 -13.12 -8.87
C PHE A 219 4.67 -13.26 -8.62
N SER A 220 5.33 -14.11 -9.41
CA SER A 220 6.77 -14.37 -9.33
C SER A 220 7.56 -13.61 -10.41
N GLY A 221 8.89 -13.76 -10.42
CA GLY A 221 9.75 -13.19 -11.45
C GLY A 221 9.37 -13.58 -12.89
N LEU A 222 8.94 -14.82 -13.15
CA LEU A 222 8.40 -15.20 -14.48
C LEU A 222 7.04 -14.54 -14.77
N GLY A 223 6.26 -14.26 -13.73
CA GLY A 223 5.00 -13.53 -13.82
C GLY A 223 5.18 -12.12 -14.38
N ALA A 224 6.34 -11.49 -14.19
CA ALA A 224 6.68 -10.22 -14.83
C ALA A 224 6.63 -10.32 -16.36
N GLY A 225 7.14 -11.42 -16.93
CA GLY A 225 7.08 -11.67 -18.39
C GLY A 225 5.65 -11.89 -18.88
N VAL A 226 4.81 -12.58 -18.11
CA VAL A 226 3.38 -12.74 -18.40
C VAL A 226 2.68 -11.39 -18.40
N LEU A 227 2.92 -10.57 -17.37
CA LEU A 227 2.34 -9.22 -17.27
C LEU A 227 2.71 -8.36 -18.47
N ILE A 228 3.98 -8.33 -18.89
CA ILE A 228 4.39 -7.53 -20.06
C ILE A 228 3.62 -7.93 -21.32
N ARG A 229 3.40 -9.23 -21.56
CA ARG A 229 2.61 -9.69 -22.72
C ARG A 229 1.16 -9.18 -22.68
N GLU A 230 0.55 -9.15 -21.49
CA GLU A 230 -0.79 -8.57 -21.34
C GLU A 230 -0.78 -7.06 -21.58
N LEU A 231 0.25 -6.36 -21.09
CA LEU A 231 0.41 -4.92 -21.33
C LEU A 231 0.67 -4.60 -22.80
N GLU A 232 1.44 -5.42 -23.51
CA GLU A 232 1.66 -5.31 -24.95
C GLU A 232 0.37 -5.55 -25.74
N ALA A 233 -0.46 -6.53 -25.33
CA ALA A 233 -1.76 -6.77 -25.93
C ALA A 233 -2.70 -5.56 -25.73
N LEU A 234 -2.74 -4.99 -24.53
CA LEU A 234 -3.50 -3.76 -24.25
C LEU A 234 -2.96 -2.56 -25.07
N ALA A 235 -1.64 -2.43 -25.16
CA ALA A 235 -0.99 -1.38 -25.95
C ALA A 235 -1.32 -1.47 -27.44
N LYS A 236 -1.35 -2.68 -28.00
CA LYS A 236 -1.76 -2.94 -29.39
C LYS A 236 -3.18 -2.45 -29.66
N ASP A 237 -4.04 -2.54 -28.64
CA ASP A 237 -5.41 -2.04 -28.67
C ASP A 237 -5.53 -0.57 -28.26
N ARG A 238 -4.41 0.17 -28.24
CA ARG A 238 -4.29 1.60 -27.95
C ARG A 238 -4.72 1.99 -26.54
N ILE A 239 -4.66 1.07 -25.59
CA ILE A 239 -4.85 1.36 -24.18
C ILE A 239 -3.51 1.82 -23.61
N SER A 240 -3.50 3.04 -23.06
CA SER A 240 -2.30 3.65 -22.45
C SER A 240 -2.38 3.74 -20.92
N ARG A 241 -3.56 3.46 -20.35
CA ARG A 241 -3.80 3.49 -18.91
C ARG A 241 -4.17 2.10 -18.40
N VAL A 242 -3.50 1.66 -17.34
CA VAL A 242 -3.71 0.34 -16.74
C VAL A 242 -3.77 0.45 -15.22
N VAL A 243 -4.72 -0.28 -14.62
CA VAL A 243 -4.75 -0.58 -13.19
C VAL A 243 -4.39 -2.05 -13.02
N LEU A 244 -3.37 -2.31 -12.20
CA LEU A 244 -2.98 -3.64 -11.75
C LEU A 244 -3.44 -3.81 -10.30
N ALA A 245 -4.39 -4.71 -10.07
CA ALA A 245 -5.04 -4.92 -8.79
C ALA A 245 -4.80 -6.33 -8.26
N TRP A 246 -4.40 -6.43 -7.00
CA TRP A 246 -4.32 -7.71 -6.30
C TRP A 246 -5.60 -7.93 -5.51
N GLU A 247 -6.18 -9.12 -5.68
CA GLU A 247 -7.33 -9.54 -4.90
C GLU A 247 -6.87 -10.01 -3.49
N PRO A 248 -7.75 -10.00 -2.47
CA PRO A 248 -7.40 -10.39 -1.11
C PRO A 248 -6.85 -11.83 -0.98
N THR A 249 -7.10 -12.68 -1.98
CA THR A 249 -6.60 -14.06 -2.03
C THR A 249 -5.19 -14.19 -2.61
N ALA A 250 -4.63 -13.11 -3.16
CA ALA A 250 -3.33 -13.13 -3.82
C ALA A 250 -2.19 -13.44 -2.83
N SER A 251 -1.19 -14.16 -3.34
CA SER A 251 0.01 -14.45 -2.56
C SER A 251 0.89 -13.20 -2.44
N PRO A 252 1.68 -13.08 -1.35
CA PRO A 252 2.65 -12.00 -1.23
C PRO A 252 3.57 -11.91 -2.45
N VAL A 253 3.84 -10.68 -2.91
CA VAL A 253 4.73 -10.42 -4.04
C VAL A 253 6.18 -10.40 -3.55
N GLU A 254 7.05 -11.09 -4.29
CA GLU A 254 8.49 -11.12 -4.01
C GLU A 254 9.07 -9.69 -3.96
N PRO A 255 9.95 -9.34 -2.99
CA PRO A 255 10.40 -7.96 -2.79
C PRO A 255 11.01 -7.30 -4.03
N GLY A 256 11.82 -8.05 -4.81
CA GLY A 256 12.45 -7.54 -6.04
C GLY A 256 11.42 -7.15 -7.10
N VAL A 257 10.41 -8.00 -7.29
CA VAL A 257 9.32 -7.77 -8.25
C VAL A 257 8.40 -6.63 -7.79
N GLY A 258 8.09 -6.58 -6.48
CA GLY A 258 7.29 -5.52 -5.90
C GLY A 258 7.96 -4.15 -6.03
N ASN A 259 9.27 -4.06 -5.79
CA ASN A 259 10.05 -2.84 -6.00
C ASN A 259 10.08 -2.43 -7.48
N TRP A 260 10.30 -3.37 -8.39
CA TRP A 260 10.26 -3.11 -9.84
C TRP A 260 8.91 -2.53 -10.28
N LEU A 261 7.79 -3.11 -9.84
CA LEU A 261 6.45 -2.61 -10.16
C LEU A 261 6.23 -1.20 -9.61
N ARG A 262 6.61 -0.96 -8.35
CA ARG A 262 6.50 0.35 -7.71
C ARG A 262 7.27 1.43 -8.50
N LEU A 263 8.55 1.19 -8.75
CA LEU A 263 9.39 2.13 -9.49
C LEU A 263 8.85 2.34 -10.91
N SER A 264 8.34 1.28 -11.56
CA SER A 264 7.72 1.37 -12.87
C SER A 264 6.44 2.22 -12.89
N ALA A 265 5.68 2.24 -11.79
CA ALA A 265 4.47 3.06 -11.66
C ALA A 265 4.79 4.53 -11.35
N GLU A 266 5.88 4.80 -10.62
CA GLU A 266 6.26 6.14 -10.14
C GLU A 266 7.14 6.94 -11.11
N LEU A 267 7.99 6.28 -11.89
CA LEU A 267 8.92 6.94 -12.80
C LEU A 267 8.21 7.37 -14.09
N GLU A 268 8.33 8.66 -14.42
CA GLU A 268 7.93 9.21 -15.72
C GLU A 268 8.85 8.69 -16.85
N ASP A 269 10.16 8.61 -16.57
CA ASP A 269 11.16 8.02 -17.46
C ASP A 269 11.65 6.67 -16.91
N ARG A 270 11.05 5.60 -17.43
CA ARG A 270 11.35 4.22 -17.03
C ARG A 270 12.70 3.72 -17.55
N THR A 271 13.40 4.47 -18.41
CA THR A 271 14.75 4.10 -18.85
C THR A 271 15.81 4.23 -17.74
N GLN A 272 15.46 4.96 -16.67
CA GLN A 272 16.28 5.18 -15.47
C GLN A 272 16.19 4.04 -14.45
N LEU A 273 15.39 2.99 -14.71
CA LEU A 273 15.35 1.80 -13.86
C LEU A 273 16.74 1.12 -13.86
N VAL A 274 17.41 1.18 -12.69
CA VAL A 274 18.76 0.64 -12.48
C VAL A 274 18.73 -0.89 -12.37
N ASP A 275 17.64 -1.47 -11.87
CA ASP A 275 17.48 -2.92 -11.75
C ASP A 275 16.87 -3.51 -13.04
N ARG A 276 17.75 -3.94 -13.96
CA ARG A 276 17.37 -4.50 -15.27
C ARG A 276 17.11 -6.00 -15.25
N ASN A 277 16.90 -6.61 -14.07
CA ASN A 277 16.58 -8.04 -13.98
C ASN A 277 15.16 -8.37 -14.45
N TYR A 278 14.30 -7.36 -14.59
CA TYR A 278 12.91 -7.52 -15.03
C TYR A 278 12.67 -6.79 -16.36
N PRO A 279 11.67 -7.24 -17.14
CA PRO A 279 11.28 -6.57 -18.37
C PRO A 279 10.87 -5.11 -18.19
N LEU A 280 11.01 -4.33 -19.26
CA LEU A 280 10.51 -2.95 -19.29
C LEU A 280 9.01 -2.94 -19.58
N ILE A 281 8.27 -2.07 -18.88
CA ILE A 281 6.87 -1.79 -19.21
C ILE A 281 6.83 -1.09 -20.57
N PRO A 282 5.95 -1.51 -21.51
CA PRO A 282 5.82 -0.87 -22.81
C PRO A 282 5.61 0.66 -22.68
N GLY A 283 6.38 1.45 -23.44
CA GLY A 283 6.32 2.93 -23.37
C GLY A 283 4.97 3.53 -23.79
N THR A 284 4.13 2.74 -24.46
CA THR A 284 2.73 3.08 -24.76
C THR A 284 1.85 3.11 -23.51
N ILE A 285 2.20 2.37 -22.45
CA ILE A 285 1.51 2.41 -21.15
C ILE A 285 2.02 3.63 -20.37
N GLN A 286 1.39 4.78 -20.61
CA GLN A 286 1.75 6.06 -20.01
C GLN A 286 1.34 6.16 -18.54
N GLU A 287 0.31 5.42 -18.13
CA GLU A 287 -0.21 5.47 -16.77
C GLU A 287 -0.42 4.06 -16.22
N LEU A 288 0.35 3.72 -15.18
CA LEU A 288 0.24 2.46 -14.46
C LEU A 288 -0.14 2.74 -13.01
N HIS A 289 -1.26 2.16 -12.56
CA HIS A 289 -1.73 2.24 -11.19
C HIS A 289 -1.62 0.87 -10.52
N LEU A 290 -1.09 0.82 -9.29
CA LEU A 290 -1.02 -0.39 -8.47
C LEU A 290 -2.06 -0.32 -7.36
N ALA A 291 -2.79 -1.40 -7.12
CA ALA A 291 -3.85 -1.44 -6.12
C ALA A 291 -3.73 -2.70 -5.24
N ALA A 292 -3.74 -2.50 -3.91
CA ALA A 292 -3.68 -3.58 -2.92
C ALA A 292 -2.45 -4.51 -3.05
N LEU A 293 -1.29 -3.98 -3.47
CA LEU A 293 -0.06 -4.74 -3.63
C LEU A 293 0.35 -5.45 -2.31
N PRO A 294 0.36 -6.80 -2.24
CA PRO A 294 0.63 -7.52 -1.01
C PRO A 294 2.15 -7.66 -0.82
N SER A 295 2.78 -6.59 -0.34
CA SER A 295 4.23 -6.56 -0.05
C SER A 295 4.49 -6.08 1.40
N PRO A 296 5.41 -6.72 2.16
CA PRO A 296 5.67 -6.37 3.56
C PRO A 296 6.11 -4.92 3.78
N ASP A 297 6.83 -4.35 2.82
CA ASP A 297 7.39 -2.99 2.89
C ASP A 297 6.44 -1.94 2.31
N PHE A 298 5.18 -2.29 2.07
CA PHE A 298 4.22 -1.44 1.38
C PHE A 298 3.32 -0.69 2.36
N GLN A 299 3.38 0.65 2.32
CA GLN A 299 2.34 1.51 2.85
C GLN A 299 1.72 2.32 1.71
N PRO A 300 0.40 2.19 1.45
CA PRO A 300 -0.25 3.00 0.42
C PRO A 300 -0.19 4.49 0.79
N TYR A 301 0.06 5.33 -0.23
CA TYR A 301 0.21 6.79 -0.06
C TYR A 301 -1.08 7.51 0.38
N ASP A 302 -2.23 6.81 0.38
CA ASP A 302 -3.55 7.34 0.74
C ASP A 302 -3.62 7.92 2.17
N ARG A 303 -2.57 7.77 2.99
CA ARG A 303 -2.55 8.18 4.40
C ARG A 303 -1.66 9.37 4.78
N VAL A 304 -0.75 9.90 3.93
CA VAL A 304 0.35 10.73 4.52
C VAL A 304 0.75 12.04 3.82
N HIS A 305 0.48 12.32 2.53
CA HIS A 305 1.14 13.50 1.91
C HIS A 305 0.25 14.39 1.03
N PRO A 306 -0.36 15.47 1.59
CA PRO A 306 -1.02 16.51 0.82
C PRO A 306 -0.09 17.37 -0.06
N ASN A 307 1.23 17.17 0.02
CA ASN A 307 2.25 17.99 -0.66
C ASN A 307 2.94 17.34 -1.88
N LEU A 308 2.45 16.20 -2.37
CA LEU A 308 2.95 15.68 -3.66
C LEU A 308 2.16 16.33 -4.79
N ALA A 309 2.83 17.16 -5.58
CA ALA A 309 2.29 17.70 -6.84
C ALA A 309 1.91 16.62 -7.88
N ARG A 310 2.19 15.34 -7.58
CA ARG A 310 1.92 14.17 -8.43
C ARG A 310 0.77 13.33 -7.86
N LYS A 311 -0.19 12.97 -8.71
CA LYS A 311 -1.29 12.06 -8.36
C LYS A 311 -0.73 10.69 -7.92
N PRO A 312 -1.23 10.09 -6.82
CA PRO A 312 -0.75 8.80 -6.36
C PRO A 312 -1.01 7.73 -7.42
N LYS A 313 0.02 6.94 -7.74
CA LYS A 313 -0.05 5.78 -8.64
C LYS A 313 -0.17 4.46 -7.88
N ILE A 314 -0.24 4.54 -6.56
CA ILE A 314 -0.23 3.41 -5.65
C ILE A 314 -1.36 3.60 -4.66
N HIS A 315 -2.24 2.60 -4.57
CA HIS A 315 -3.55 2.69 -3.94
C HIS A 315 -3.78 1.52 -2.98
N SER A 316 -4.53 1.75 -1.90
CA SER A 316 -4.91 0.68 -0.97
C SER A 316 -5.81 -0.38 -1.59
N ASP A 317 -6.64 -0.01 -2.56
CA ASP A 317 -7.69 -0.86 -3.12
C ASP A 317 -7.98 -0.53 -4.60
N ALA A 318 -8.64 -1.47 -5.29
CA ALA A 318 -8.95 -1.37 -6.71
C ALA A 318 -9.95 -0.25 -7.04
N LEU A 319 -10.90 0.05 -6.14
CA LEU A 319 -11.89 1.10 -6.37
C LEU A 319 -11.22 2.47 -6.43
N THR A 320 -10.35 2.77 -5.46
CA THR A 320 -9.58 4.01 -5.41
C THR A 320 -8.65 4.15 -6.62
N ALA A 321 -7.99 3.07 -7.02
CA ALA A 321 -7.14 3.06 -8.22
C ALA A 321 -7.92 3.31 -9.51
N VAL A 322 -9.02 2.60 -9.74
CA VAL A 322 -9.87 2.77 -10.93
C VAL A 322 -10.48 4.17 -10.98
N ARG A 323 -10.98 4.68 -9.84
CA ARG A 323 -11.51 6.03 -9.74
C ARG A 323 -10.45 7.08 -10.09
N THR A 324 -9.24 6.95 -9.55
CA THR A 324 -8.14 7.88 -9.84
C THR A 324 -7.70 7.80 -11.30
N ALA A 325 -7.58 6.59 -11.84
CA ALA A 325 -7.22 6.34 -13.22
C ALA A 325 -8.24 6.91 -14.22
N LEU A 326 -9.54 6.82 -13.91
CA LEU A 326 -10.59 7.33 -14.80
C LEU A 326 -10.94 8.80 -14.58
N ALA A 327 -10.46 9.43 -13.50
CA ALA A 327 -10.93 10.75 -13.06
C ALA A 327 -10.90 11.80 -14.18
N GLU A 328 -9.76 11.97 -14.85
CA GLU A 328 -9.62 12.98 -15.91
C GLU A 328 -10.48 12.71 -17.14
N ILE A 329 -10.73 11.44 -17.47
CA ILE A 329 -11.60 11.07 -18.59
C ILE A 329 -13.03 11.42 -18.24
N LEU A 330 -13.47 11.05 -17.03
CA LEU A 330 -14.84 11.27 -16.57
C LEU A 330 -15.13 12.76 -16.37
N GLU A 331 -14.21 13.55 -15.83
CA GLU A 331 -14.37 15.00 -15.67
C GLU A 331 -14.55 15.73 -17.01
N ARG A 332 -13.96 15.20 -18.09
CA ARG A 332 -14.01 15.77 -19.44
C ARG A 332 -15.03 15.08 -20.35
N ALA A 333 -15.65 14.01 -19.90
CA ALA A 333 -16.57 13.24 -20.72
C ALA A 333 -17.84 14.07 -21.08
N PRO A 334 -18.39 13.87 -22.29
CA PRO A 334 -19.74 14.32 -22.63
C PRO A 334 -20.78 13.73 -21.67
N ARG A 335 -21.89 14.45 -21.49
CA ARG A 335 -22.97 14.04 -20.57
C ARG A 335 -23.55 12.68 -20.95
N GLU A 336 -23.77 12.44 -22.25
CA GLU A 336 -24.32 11.18 -22.76
C GLU A 336 -23.41 10.00 -22.44
N GLU A 337 -22.10 10.16 -22.67
CA GLU A 337 -21.09 9.14 -22.38
C GLU A 337 -20.98 8.86 -20.86
N LEU A 338 -21.15 9.89 -20.01
CA LEU A 338 -21.22 9.71 -18.57
C LEU A 338 -22.46 8.92 -18.15
N LEU A 339 -23.62 9.24 -18.72
CA LEU A 339 -24.87 8.52 -18.43
C LEU A 339 -24.79 7.05 -18.88
N GLU A 340 -24.17 6.76 -20.03
CA GLU A 340 -23.87 5.39 -20.46
C GLU A 340 -22.92 4.68 -19.48
N THR A 341 -21.87 5.38 -19.04
CA THR A 341 -20.88 4.82 -18.10
C THR A 341 -21.50 4.52 -16.72
N ILE A 342 -22.40 5.38 -16.22
CA ILE A 342 -23.17 5.17 -14.99
C ILE A 342 -24.13 3.99 -15.12
N LYS A 343 -24.57 3.64 -16.34
CA LYS A 343 -25.43 2.49 -16.61
C LYS A 343 -24.65 1.21 -16.96
N SER A 344 -23.32 1.26 -16.94
CA SER A 344 -22.49 0.09 -17.26
C SER A 344 -22.59 -1.00 -16.19
N ASP A 345 -22.40 -2.25 -16.60
CA ASP A 345 -22.44 -3.42 -15.71
C ASP A 345 -21.20 -3.50 -14.79
N HIS A 346 -20.11 -2.80 -15.12
CA HIS A 346 -18.87 -2.90 -14.36
C HIS A 346 -18.90 -2.01 -13.11
N ARG A 347 -19.12 -2.62 -11.94
CA ARG A 347 -19.33 -1.91 -10.65
C ARG A 347 -18.30 -0.82 -10.32
N LEU A 348 -17.00 -1.05 -10.53
CA LEU A 348 -15.96 -0.05 -10.21
C LEU A 348 -16.03 1.17 -11.14
N VAL A 349 -16.41 0.96 -12.40
CA VAL A 349 -16.54 2.02 -13.40
C VAL A 349 -17.77 2.84 -13.13
N ARG A 350 -18.90 2.17 -12.86
CA ARG A 350 -20.15 2.81 -12.46
C ARG A 350 -19.94 3.67 -11.22
N SER A 351 -19.28 3.15 -10.19
CA SER A 351 -18.92 3.92 -8.99
C SER A 351 -17.99 5.10 -9.29
N ALA A 352 -16.95 4.91 -10.11
CA ALA A 352 -16.06 6.00 -10.52
C ALA A 352 -16.80 7.12 -11.27
N ALA A 353 -17.69 6.76 -12.20
CA ALA A 353 -18.51 7.70 -12.96
C ALA A 353 -19.48 8.47 -12.07
N LEU A 354 -20.09 7.81 -11.08
CA LEU A 354 -20.93 8.47 -10.09
C LEU A 354 -20.11 9.43 -9.20
N ALA A 355 -18.95 9.00 -8.71
CA ALA A 355 -18.15 9.79 -7.78
C ALA A 355 -17.51 11.03 -8.43
N VAL A 356 -17.04 10.89 -9.68
CA VAL A 356 -16.24 11.92 -10.36
C VAL A 356 -17.01 12.60 -11.48
N GLY A 357 -17.81 11.85 -12.24
CA GLY A 357 -18.56 12.36 -13.38
C GLY A 357 -19.82 13.15 -13.02
N SER A 358 -20.37 12.97 -11.81
CA SER A 358 -21.63 13.63 -11.40
C SER A 358 -21.58 15.17 -11.46
N GLY A 359 -20.39 15.79 -11.34
CA GLY A 359 -20.22 17.24 -11.50
C GLY A 359 -20.59 17.79 -12.88
N ARG A 360 -20.75 16.92 -13.88
CA ARG A 360 -21.10 17.24 -15.27
C ARG A 360 -22.56 16.96 -15.60
N LEU A 361 -23.28 16.31 -14.68
CA LEU A 361 -24.69 15.99 -14.84
C LEU A 361 -25.56 17.22 -14.55
N LEU A 362 -26.75 17.22 -15.12
CA LEU A 362 -27.75 18.27 -14.87
C LEU A 362 -28.71 17.82 -13.76
N THR A 363 -29.45 18.76 -13.18
CA THR A 363 -30.48 18.45 -12.16
C THR A 363 -31.49 17.40 -12.64
N GLU A 364 -31.81 17.36 -13.94
CA GLU A 364 -32.69 16.33 -14.53
C GLU A 364 -32.12 14.89 -14.44
N ASP A 365 -30.80 14.73 -14.24
CA ASP A 365 -30.14 13.45 -14.06
C ASP A 365 -30.04 13.02 -12.58
N LEU A 366 -30.35 13.91 -11.63
CA LEU A 366 -30.32 13.62 -10.20
C LEU A 366 -31.06 12.32 -9.82
N PRO A 367 -32.23 11.98 -10.40
CA PRO A 367 -32.91 10.72 -10.12
C PRO A 367 -32.03 9.47 -10.32
N ILE A 368 -31.12 9.49 -11.30
CA ILE A 368 -30.21 8.36 -11.58
C ILE A 368 -29.17 8.22 -10.45
N VAL A 369 -28.63 9.33 -9.97
CA VAL A 369 -27.67 9.34 -8.86
C VAL A 369 -28.35 8.93 -7.54
N LEU A 370 -29.58 9.41 -7.30
CA LEU A 370 -30.37 9.00 -6.14
C LEU A 370 -30.70 7.50 -6.16
N GLN A 371 -31.08 6.96 -7.31
CA GLN A 371 -31.30 5.52 -7.47
C GLN A 371 -30.02 4.72 -7.18
N ALA A 372 -28.87 5.19 -7.66
CA ALA A 372 -27.59 4.54 -7.38
C ALA A 372 -27.17 4.65 -5.90
N ALA A 373 -27.60 5.70 -5.19
CA ALA A 373 -27.37 5.83 -3.75
C ALA A 373 -28.20 4.83 -2.93
N ASP A 374 -29.23 4.24 -3.52
CA ASP A 374 -30.06 3.17 -2.93
C ASP A 374 -29.75 1.78 -3.52
N ASP A 375 -28.69 1.65 -4.34
CA ASP A 375 -28.28 0.39 -4.97
C ASP A 375 -27.84 -0.65 -3.92
N PRO A 376 -28.10 -1.96 -4.08
CA PRO A 376 -27.63 -2.96 -3.12
C PRO A 376 -26.10 -3.14 -3.06
N ASP A 377 -25.36 -2.75 -4.11
CA ASP A 377 -23.89 -2.81 -4.10
C ASP A 377 -23.31 -1.58 -3.39
N LEU A 378 -22.64 -1.82 -2.25
CA LEU A 378 -21.98 -0.79 -1.45
C LEU A 378 -21.02 0.07 -2.28
N VAL A 379 -20.29 -0.51 -3.23
CA VAL A 379 -19.33 0.23 -4.07
C VAL A 379 -20.06 1.28 -4.92
N ILE A 380 -21.25 0.95 -5.40
CA ILE A 380 -22.08 1.84 -6.20
C ILE A 380 -22.69 2.93 -5.32
N GLN A 381 -23.18 2.57 -4.13
CA GLN A 381 -23.66 3.52 -3.13
C GLN A 381 -22.58 4.55 -2.78
N GLU A 382 -21.35 4.11 -2.49
CA GLU A 382 -20.24 5.01 -2.17
C GLU A 382 -19.99 6.04 -3.28
N GLY A 383 -20.00 5.59 -4.53
CA GLY A 383 -19.83 6.47 -5.69
C GLY A 383 -20.98 7.48 -5.82
N ALA A 384 -22.21 7.01 -5.65
CA ALA A 384 -23.41 7.84 -5.73
C ALA A 384 -23.47 8.88 -4.62
N VAL A 385 -23.23 8.49 -3.35
CA VAL A 385 -23.23 9.40 -2.21
C VAL A 385 -22.15 10.48 -2.38
N ARG A 386 -20.95 10.13 -2.89
CA ARG A 386 -19.96 11.15 -3.30
C ARG A 386 -20.49 12.06 -4.39
N GLY A 387 -21.11 11.49 -5.41
CA GLY A 387 -21.67 12.24 -6.55
C GLY A 387 -22.71 13.29 -6.15
N LEU A 388 -23.49 13.03 -5.09
CA LEU A 388 -24.53 13.94 -4.59
C LEU A 388 -23.99 15.31 -4.16
N GLN A 389 -22.69 15.44 -3.83
CA GLN A 389 -22.07 16.74 -3.50
C GLN A 389 -22.23 17.78 -4.62
N HIS A 390 -22.41 17.32 -5.86
CA HIS A 390 -22.53 18.14 -7.06
C HIS A 390 -23.95 18.66 -7.32
N PHE A 391 -24.91 18.35 -6.45
CA PHE A 391 -26.30 18.80 -6.55
C PHE A 391 -26.68 19.62 -5.32
N GLY A 392 -27.34 20.77 -5.55
CA GLY A 392 -27.85 21.64 -4.49
C GLY A 392 -29.33 21.44 -4.19
N ASP A 393 -29.99 20.57 -4.96
CA ASP A 393 -31.42 20.30 -4.88
C ASP A 393 -31.78 19.62 -3.55
N PRO A 394 -32.94 19.93 -2.94
CA PRO A 394 -33.35 19.36 -1.66
C PRO A 394 -33.25 17.82 -1.58
N PRO A 395 -33.67 17.04 -2.61
CA PRO A 395 -33.57 15.58 -2.55
C PRO A 395 -32.12 15.06 -2.41
N ALA A 396 -31.13 15.76 -2.98
CA ALA A 396 -29.72 15.37 -2.85
C ALA A 396 -29.21 15.63 -1.43
N VAL A 397 -29.50 16.82 -0.89
CA VAL A 397 -29.12 17.21 0.47
C VAL A 397 -29.78 16.29 1.50
N GLU A 398 -31.08 16.01 1.36
CA GLU A 398 -31.82 15.09 2.22
C GLU A 398 -31.23 13.67 2.19
N LYS A 399 -30.83 13.17 1.01
CA LYS A 399 -30.21 11.85 0.89
C LYS A 399 -28.83 11.80 1.55
N LEU A 400 -28.04 12.87 1.46
CA LEU A 400 -26.77 12.97 2.19
C LEU A 400 -27.00 12.98 3.71
N ILE A 401 -27.95 13.77 4.19
CA ILE A 401 -28.31 13.81 5.63
C ILE A 401 -28.81 12.46 6.12
N PHE A 402 -29.61 11.74 5.31
CA PHE A 402 -30.05 10.39 5.62
C PHE A 402 -28.88 9.43 5.88
N TRP A 403 -27.87 9.40 4.99
CA TRP A 403 -26.72 8.51 5.14
C TRP A 403 -25.82 8.90 6.31
N LEU A 404 -25.67 10.20 6.56
CA LEU A 404 -24.99 10.73 7.74
C LEU A 404 -25.67 10.24 9.04
N GLN A 405 -26.99 10.44 9.16
CA GLN A 405 -27.76 10.05 10.35
C GLN A 405 -27.81 8.53 10.57
N LYS A 406 -27.83 7.76 9.48
CA LYS A 406 -27.85 6.30 9.56
C LYS A 406 -26.57 5.73 10.19
N GLY A 407 -25.46 6.49 10.18
CA GLY A 407 -24.21 6.12 10.84
C GLY A 407 -23.54 4.85 10.29
N THR A 408 -23.95 4.38 9.11
CA THR A 408 -23.38 3.17 8.50
C THR A 408 -22.09 3.52 7.78
N GLU A 409 -20.95 3.05 8.28
CA GLU A 409 -19.66 3.24 7.61
C GLU A 409 -19.50 2.29 6.40
N PRO A 410 -18.86 2.73 5.30
CA PRO A 410 -18.20 4.03 5.10
C PRO A 410 -19.13 5.17 4.63
N LEU A 411 -20.42 4.90 4.39
CA LEU A 411 -21.36 5.85 3.77
C LEU A 411 -21.60 7.10 4.61
N SER A 412 -21.63 6.97 5.94
CA SER A 412 -21.76 8.11 6.87
C SER A 412 -20.61 9.11 6.70
N SER A 413 -19.36 8.63 6.78
CA SER A 413 -18.17 9.45 6.55
C SER A 413 -18.17 10.09 5.16
N ILE A 414 -18.60 9.33 4.14
CA ILE A 414 -18.68 9.84 2.77
C ILE A 414 -19.73 10.94 2.66
N ALA A 415 -20.89 10.78 3.28
CA ALA A 415 -21.96 11.76 3.27
C ALA A 415 -21.54 13.06 3.97
N ALA A 416 -20.90 12.96 5.14
CA ALA A 416 -20.31 14.10 5.85
C ALA A 416 -19.34 14.89 4.95
N ASN A 417 -18.38 14.19 4.34
CA ASN A 417 -17.40 14.80 3.43
C ASN A 417 -18.07 15.40 2.19
N SER A 418 -19.12 14.77 1.66
CA SER A 418 -19.85 15.25 0.49
C SER A 418 -20.65 16.52 0.80
N LEU A 419 -21.24 16.63 1.99
CA LEU A 419 -21.90 17.85 2.45
C LEU A 419 -20.91 19.01 2.59
N ILE A 420 -19.70 18.74 3.10
CA ILE A 420 -18.62 19.74 3.23
C ILE A 420 -18.09 20.19 1.88
N ALA A 421 -17.77 19.23 1.01
CA ALA A 421 -17.18 19.47 -0.30
C ALA A 421 -18.19 20.08 -1.29
N SER A 422 -19.49 20.03 -0.97
CA SER A 422 -20.52 20.65 -1.76
C SER A 422 -20.31 22.16 -1.88
N ARG A 423 -20.40 22.65 -3.12
CA ARG A 423 -20.36 24.09 -3.44
C ARG A 423 -21.67 24.81 -3.12
N PHE A 424 -22.73 24.09 -2.74
CA PHE A 424 -24.05 24.65 -2.55
C PHE A 424 -24.27 25.05 -1.08
N PRO A 425 -24.67 26.30 -0.80
CA PRO A 425 -24.90 26.76 0.58
C PRO A 425 -25.96 25.94 1.34
N ALA A 426 -26.91 25.33 0.64
CA ALA A 426 -27.95 24.50 1.24
C ALA A 426 -27.36 23.24 1.92
N ALA A 427 -26.41 22.55 1.27
CA ALA A 427 -25.75 21.37 1.82
C ALA A 427 -24.93 21.73 3.07
N GLN A 428 -24.18 22.83 2.98
CA GLN A 428 -23.40 23.37 4.08
C GLN A 428 -24.27 23.76 5.28
N SER A 429 -25.39 24.44 5.02
CA SER A 429 -26.33 24.83 6.08
C SER A 429 -26.97 23.60 6.75
N ALA A 430 -27.34 22.58 5.96
CA ALA A 430 -27.90 21.35 6.47
C ALA A 430 -26.92 20.59 7.36
N LEU A 431 -25.63 20.52 6.99
CA LEU A 431 -24.60 19.92 7.83
C LEU A 431 -24.44 20.65 9.16
N LEU A 432 -24.39 21.99 9.15
CA LEU A 432 -24.26 22.79 10.38
C LEU A 432 -25.49 22.63 11.28
N GLN A 433 -26.70 22.58 10.70
CA GLN A 433 -27.91 22.31 11.45
C GLN A 433 -27.87 20.91 12.07
N GLN A 434 -27.49 19.89 11.29
CA GLN A 434 -27.36 18.52 11.79
C GLN A 434 -26.37 18.46 12.95
N PHE A 435 -25.18 19.06 12.78
CA PHE A 435 -24.17 19.14 13.83
C PHE A 435 -24.73 19.71 15.14
N LYS A 436 -25.51 20.80 15.08
CA LYS A 436 -26.10 21.43 16.27
C LYS A 436 -27.20 20.59 16.95
N THR A 437 -27.87 19.71 16.22
CA THR A 437 -28.96 18.87 16.76
C THR A 437 -28.49 17.51 17.27
N GLU A 438 -27.26 17.11 16.95
CA GLU A 438 -26.68 15.83 17.34
C GLU A 438 -26.27 15.77 18.82
N SER A 439 -26.09 14.55 19.33
CA SER A 439 -25.50 14.35 20.66
C SER A 439 -24.04 14.80 20.70
N VAL A 440 -23.50 15.13 21.88
CA VAL A 440 -22.08 15.51 22.04
C VAL A 440 -21.13 14.42 21.51
N GLU A 441 -21.46 13.14 21.72
CA GLU A 441 -20.67 12.02 21.21
C GLU A 441 -20.72 11.95 19.67
N SER A 442 -21.90 12.13 19.07
CA SER A 442 -22.07 12.18 17.61
C SER A 442 -21.33 13.39 17.01
N GLN A 443 -21.41 14.55 17.66
CA GLN A 443 -20.69 15.77 17.27
C GLN A 443 -19.18 15.54 17.27
N ALA A 444 -18.63 14.93 18.34
CA ALA A 444 -17.21 14.62 18.43
C ALA A 444 -16.76 13.70 17.28
N LYS A 445 -17.52 12.63 17.01
CA LYS A 445 -17.22 11.69 15.91
C LYS A 445 -17.26 12.38 14.55
N LEU A 446 -18.30 13.17 14.29
CA LEU A 446 -18.44 13.92 13.06
C LEU A 446 -17.28 14.89 12.91
N LEU A 447 -16.95 15.67 13.94
CA LEU A 447 -15.88 16.65 13.93
C LEU A 447 -14.51 16.03 13.61
N GLU A 448 -14.20 14.87 14.19
CA GLU A 448 -12.97 14.12 13.90
C GLU A 448 -12.90 13.64 12.44
N GLN A 449 -14.05 13.41 11.78
CA GLN A 449 -14.09 13.17 10.33
C GLN A 449 -13.85 14.47 9.55
N LEU A 450 -14.50 15.57 9.94
CA LEU A 450 -14.44 16.85 9.21
C LEU A 450 -13.06 17.52 9.30
N ILE A 451 -12.36 17.38 10.43
CA ILE A 451 -11.03 17.96 10.67
C ILE A 451 -9.97 17.37 9.71
N ARG A 452 -10.21 16.19 9.12
CA ARG A 452 -9.28 15.60 8.14
C ARG A 452 -9.14 16.40 6.85
N ASP A 453 -10.17 17.17 6.48
CA ASP A 453 -10.14 18.11 5.35
C ASP A 453 -10.62 19.50 5.82
N PRO A 454 -9.74 20.28 6.48
CA PRO A 454 -10.12 21.55 7.10
C PRO A 454 -10.70 22.55 6.07
N ARG A 455 -11.92 23.03 6.31
CA ARG A 455 -12.58 24.07 5.49
C ARG A 455 -12.93 25.32 6.33
N PRO A 456 -12.90 26.53 5.74
CA PRO A 456 -13.32 27.77 6.40
C PRO A 456 -14.64 27.71 7.17
N ILE A 457 -15.63 27.00 6.63
CA ILE A 457 -16.95 26.84 7.26
C ILE A 457 -16.90 26.10 8.61
N LEU A 458 -15.84 25.34 8.87
CA LEU A 458 -15.67 24.57 10.11
C LEU A 458 -15.01 25.39 11.24
N ALA A 459 -14.50 26.60 10.97
CA ALA A 459 -13.79 27.38 11.98
C ALA A 459 -14.66 27.66 13.21
N GLU A 460 -15.86 28.20 13.01
CA GLU A 460 -16.79 28.52 14.11
C GLU A 460 -17.34 27.25 14.79
N PRO A 461 -17.85 26.22 14.08
CA PRO A 461 -18.32 24.99 14.72
C PRO A 461 -17.27 24.27 15.56
N VAL A 462 -16.02 24.18 15.07
CA VAL A 462 -14.91 23.58 15.82
C VAL A 462 -14.64 24.39 17.09
N TYR A 463 -14.56 25.72 16.97
CA TYR A 463 -14.29 26.62 18.09
C TYR A 463 -15.41 26.61 19.15
N GLU A 464 -16.68 26.67 18.72
CA GLU A 464 -17.85 26.58 19.61
C GLU A 464 -17.84 25.24 20.36
N PHE A 465 -17.63 24.12 19.64
CA PHE A 465 -17.63 22.78 20.22
C PHE A 465 -16.58 22.63 21.32
N VAL A 466 -15.31 22.96 21.04
CA VAL A 466 -14.23 22.83 22.04
C VAL A 466 -14.32 23.85 23.17
N THR A 467 -15.06 24.95 22.96
CA THR A 467 -15.33 25.93 24.03
C THR A 467 -16.44 25.45 24.96
N GLN A 468 -17.46 24.79 24.42
CA GLN A 468 -18.56 24.19 25.21
C GLN A 468 -18.14 22.90 25.91
N HIS A 469 -17.21 22.14 25.30
CA HIS A 469 -16.72 20.86 25.80
C HIS A 469 -15.19 20.85 25.91
N PRO A 470 -14.61 21.60 26.89
CA PRO A 470 -13.16 21.74 27.03
C PRO A 470 -12.45 20.42 27.36
N ASP A 471 -13.15 19.47 27.96
CA ASP A 471 -12.69 18.10 28.23
C ASP A 471 -12.47 17.28 26.95
N LEU A 472 -13.12 17.66 25.85
CA LEU A 472 -12.97 17.02 24.54
C LEU A 472 -11.95 17.71 23.64
N LEU A 473 -11.34 18.80 24.09
CA LEU A 473 -10.24 19.45 23.36
C LEU A 473 -9.11 18.44 23.11
N ALA A 474 -8.64 18.41 21.87
CA ALA A 474 -7.58 17.52 21.40
C ALA A 474 -6.65 18.25 20.41
N PRO A 475 -5.41 17.76 20.19
CA PRO A 475 -4.45 18.39 19.28
C PRO A 475 -4.96 18.56 17.84
N SER A 476 -5.82 17.65 17.36
CA SER A 476 -6.48 17.72 16.04
C SER A 476 -7.26 19.02 15.86
N HIS A 477 -8.03 19.44 16.86
CA HIS A 477 -8.81 20.67 16.85
C HIS A 477 -7.93 21.91 16.73
N LEU A 478 -6.81 21.96 17.48
CA LEU A 478 -5.88 23.09 17.43
C LEU A 478 -5.22 23.21 16.06
N ARG A 479 -4.76 22.10 15.47
CA ARG A 479 -4.18 22.08 14.12
C ARG A 479 -5.20 22.46 13.04
N CYS A 480 -6.46 22.05 13.21
CA CYS A 480 -7.55 22.43 12.31
C CYS A 480 -7.74 23.96 12.30
N LEU A 481 -7.88 24.57 13.48
CA LEU A 481 -8.08 26.01 13.62
C LEU A 481 -6.83 26.82 13.26
N GLU A 482 -5.63 26.27 13.43
CA GLU A 482 -4.39 26.86 12.89
C GLU A 482 -4.43 26.93 11.37
N THR A 483 -4.85 25.85 10.72
CA THR A 483 -4.89 25.72 9.25
C THR A 483 -5.96 26.63 8.63
N ILE A 484 -7.15 26.65 9.23
CA ILE A 484 -8.29 27.42 8.70
C ILE A 484 -8.20 28.90 9.10
N GLY A 485 -7.70 29.17 10.30
CA GLY A 485 -7.76 30.47 10.96
C GLY A 485 -9.09 30.70 11.69
N HIS A 486 -9.00 31.18 12.92
CA HIS A 486 -10.15 31.66 13.71
C HIS A 486 -9.75 32.92 14.49
N PRO A 487 -10.60 33.96 14.54
CA PRO A 487 -10.23 35.23 15.20
C PRO A 487 -9.90 35.07 16.68
N GLN A 488 -10.51 34.10 17.35
CA GLN A 488 -10.28 33.82 18.78
C GLN A 488 -9.30 32.65 19.03
N PHE A 489 -8.52 32.26 18.02
CA PHE A 489 -7.64 31.10 18.12
C PHE A 489 -6.56 31.26 19.20
N VAL A 490 -6.00 32.46 19.35
CA VAL A 490 -4.96 32.75 20.36
C VAL A 490 -5.50 32.51 21.78
N SER A 491 -6.72 32.96 22.08
CA SER A 491 -7.38 32.71 23.37
C SER A 491 -7.70 31.23 23.60
N LEU A 492 -7.87 30.44 22.54
CA LEU A 492 -7.99 28.98 22.66
C LEU A 492 -6.63 28.33 22.95
N LEU A 493 -5.54 28.80 22.34
CA LEU A 493 -4.19 28.30 22.64
C LEU A 493 -3.80 28.55 24.10
N GLU A 494 -4.15 29.73 24.66
CA GLU A 494 -3.96 30.00 26.09
C GLU A 494 -4.70 28.98 26.98
N ARG A 495 -5.94 28.63 26.62
CA ARG A 495 -6.69 27.57 27.31
C ARG A 495 -6.02 26.20 27.12
N GLY A 496 -5.48 25.91 25.94
CA GLY A 496 -4.74 24.69 25.64
C GLY A 496 -3.50 24.51 26.52
N LEU A 497 -2.75 25.57 26.79
CA LEU A 497 -1.63 25.55 27.73
C LEU A 497 -2.06 25.22 29.17
N LYS A 498 -3.29 25.56 29.55
CA LYS A 498 -3.88 25.29 30.86
C LYS A 498 -4.65 23.95 30.90
N SER A 499 -4.67 23.18 29.82
CA SER A 499 -5.36 21.88 29.74
C SER A 499 -4.72 20.87 30.69
N GLU A 500 -5.50 19.91 31.22
CA GLU A 500 -4.95 18.78 31.99
C GLU A 500 -4.25 17.74 31.08
N LYS A 501 -4.46 17.82 29.75
CA LYS A 501 -3.91 16.89 28.78
C LYS A 501 -2.55 17.36 28.25
N ALA A 502 -1.50 16.60 28.51
CA ALA A 502 -0.13 16.96 28.14
C ALA A 502 0.08 17.11 26.62
N ASP A 503 -0.59 16.32 25.81
CA ASP A 503 -0.55 16.41 24.34
C ASP A 503 -1.17 17.71 23.82
N VAL A 504 -2.26 18.18 24.42
CA VAL A 504 -2.88 19.48 24.11
C VAL A 504 -1.98 20.64 24.51
N GLN A 505 -1.36 20.58 25.69
CA GLN A 505 -0.41 21.60 26.14
C GLN A 505 0.78 21.72 25.18
N GLN A 506 1.37 20.59 24.80
CA GLN A 506 2.51 20.54 23.87
C GLN A 506 2.15 21.08 22.49
N GLU A 507 1.00 20.69 21.95
CA GLU A 507 0.52 21.20 20.65
C GLU A 507 0.26 22.71 20.71
N ALA A 508 -0.38 23.21 21.76
CA ALA A 508 -0.64 24.64 21.94
C ALA A 508 0.68 25.44 22.01
N LEU A 509 1.66 24.97 22.79
CA LEU A 509 2.98 25.59 22.88
C LEU A 509 3.70 25.59 21.53
N ARG A 510 3.69 24.46 20.82
CA ARG A 510 4.29 24.33 19.47
C ARG A 510 3.73 25.39 18.53
N ILE A 511 2.40 25.54 18.50
CA ILE A 511 1.70 26.50 17.62
C ILE A 511 2.06 27.94 18.02
N LEU A 512 2.04 28.29 19.31
CA LEU A 512 2.41 29.63 19.78
C LEU A 512 3.86 29.98 19.40
N ILE A 513 4.80 29.05 19.53
CA ILE A 513 6.19 29.23 19.13
C ILE A 513 6.30 29.47 17.62
N ALA A 514 5.60 28.66 16.81
CA ALA A 514 5.65 28.75 15.35
C ALA A 514 5.08 30.08 14.81
N ARG A 515 4.08 30.66 15.48
CA ARG A 515 3.45 31.94 15.05
C ARG A 515 4.40 33.14 15.10
N ASN A 516 5.38 33.13 16.01
CA ASN A 516 6.43 34.16 16.10
C ASN A 516 5.90 35.61 16.17
N THR A 517 4.84 35.84 16.95
CA THR A 517 4.21 37.16 17.17
C THR A 517 4.31 37.57 18.63
N GLN A 518 4.40 38.88 18.91
CA GLN A 518 4.44 39.41 20.28
C GLN A 518 3.28 38.88 21.14
N GLU A 519 2.05 38.89 20.61
CA GLU A 519 0.85 38.37 21.29
C GLU A 519 1.00 36.90 21.71
N ALA A 520 1.71 36.09 20.93
CA ALA A 520 1.94 34.68 21.26
C ALA A 520 3.01 34.52 22.34
N ASP A 521 4.05 35.37 22.31
CA ASP A 521 5.11 35.38 23.32
C ASP A 521 4.59 35.88 24.67
N ASP A 522 3.70 36.89 24.68
CA ASP A 522 3.04 37.42 25.88
C ASP A 522 2.24 36.34 26.64
N ILE A 523 1.82 35.27 25.94
CA ILE A 523 1.10 34.14 26.52
C ILE A 523 2.05 32.98 26.84
N ALA A 524 2.91 32.61 25.89
CA ALA A 524 3.73 31.41 25.99
C ALA A 524 4.88 31.57 27.00
N VAL A 525 5.48 32.76 27.11
CA VAL A 525 6.62 33.02 27.98
C VAL A 525 6.25 32.90 29.46
N PRO A 526 5.20 33.58 29.98
CA PRO A 526 4.82 33.44 31.40
C PRO A 526 4.50 32.00 31.78
N TRP A 527 3.76 31.28 30.93
CA TRP A 527 3.47 29.87 31.16
C TRP A 527 4.73 29.01 31.16
N THR A 528 5.66 29.23 30.23
CA THR A 528 6.94 28.50 30.17
C THR A 528 7.76 28.70 31.44
N LEU A 529 7.86 29.94 31.93
CA LEU A 529 8.55 30.24 33.17
C LEU A 529 7.89 29.55 34.38
N GLU A 530 6.56 29.48 34.42
CA GLU A 530 5.82 28.76 35.46
C GLU A 530 6.10 27.25 35.43
N GLN A 531 6.13 26.62 34.24
CA GLN A 531 6.45 25.20 34.12
C GLN A 531 7.88 24.89 34.58
N ILE A 532 8.85 25.73 34.18
CA ILE A 532 10.25 25.56 34.57
C ILE A 532 10.45 25.70 36.08
N ARG A 533 9.57 26.41 36.81
CA ARG A 533 9.68 26.44 38.28
C ARG A 533 9.51 25.05 38.91
N ASN A 534 8.76 24.17 38.28
CA ASN A 534 8.34 22.88 38.85
C ASN A 534 8.96 21.67 38.14
N ALA A 535 9.38 21.80 36.88
CA ALA A 535 9.94 20.70 36.07
C ALA A 535 11.08 21.17 35.17
N PRO A 536 11.97 20.26 34.70
CA PRO A 536 12.99 20.60 33.72
C PRO A 536 12.40 21.13 32.40
N PRO A 537 13.07 22.08 31.73
CA PRO A 537 12.59 22.63 30.46
C PRO A 537 12.63 21.59 29.33
N THR A 538 11.69 21.68 28.40
CA THR A 538 11.72 20.94 27.13
C THR A 538 12.45 21.72 26.04
N ASP A 539 12.86 21.06 24.95
CA ASP A 539 13.51 21.75 23.82
C ASP A 539 12.66 22.89 23.24
N GLN A 540 11.33 22.71 23.18
CA GLN A 540 10.41 23.75 22.72
C GLN A 540 10.43 24.99 23.63
N MET A 541 10.45 24.77 24.95
CA MET A 541 10.57 25.86 25.93
C MET A 541 11.90 26.61 25.75
N LEU A 542 13.01 25.90 25.55
CA LEU A 542 14.32 26.52 25.33
C LEU A 542 14.36 27.33 24.03
N VAL A 543 13.76 26.82 22.94
CA VAL A 543 13.62 27.58 21.68
C VAL A 543 12.88 28.90 21.89
N LEU A 544 11.76 28.88 22.64
CA LEU A 544 11.01 30.08 22.97
C LEU A 544 11.84 31.08 23.78
N LEU A 545 12.52 30.61 24.83
CA LEU A 545 13.33 31.45 25.72
C LEU A 545 14.52 32.07 24.98
N ASN A 546 15.17 31.33 24.09
CA ASN A 546 16.26 31.85 23.26
C ASN A 546 15.84 33.00 22.35
N ARG A 547 14.58 32.97 21.87
CA ARG A 547 13.99 34.04 21.08
C ARG A 547 13.58 35.23 21.95
N ALA A 548 12.71 34.99 22.93
CA ALA A 548 12.08 36.05 23.71
C ALA A 548 13.01 36.70 24.74
N LYS A 549 14.07 35.98 25.14
CA LYS A 549 15.11 36.38 26.10
C LYS A 549 14.56 37.04 27.38
N PRO A 550 13.60 36.41 28.08
CA PRO A 550 13.12 36.97 29.33
C PRO A 550 14.22 36.84 30.40
N PRO A 551 14.67 37.94 31.04
CA PRO A 551 15.79 37.90 31.98
C PRO A 551 15.52 36.98 33.18
N GLU A 552 14.24 36.85 33.57
CA GLU A 552 13.79 35.97 34.67
C GLU A 552 14.03 34.47 34.41
N ALA A 553 14.20 34.04 33.15
CA ALA A 553 14.47 32.64 32.83
C ALA A 553 15.80 32.15 33.38
N VAL A 554 16.79 33.04 33.51
CA VAL A 554 18.17 32.67 33.86
C VAL A 554 18.23 31.99 35.22
N GLU A 555 17.62 32.59 36.25
CA GLU A 555 17.59 32.02 37.60
C GLU A 555 16.81 30.70 37.68
N LEU A 556 15.79 30.54 36.83
CA LEU A 556 14.98 29.33 36.79
C LEU A 556 15.74 28.19 36.10
N LEU A 557 16.43 28.47 34.98
CA LEU A 557 17.22 27.51 34.24
C LEU A 557 18.43 27.00 35.05
N LEU A 558 19.07 27.88 35.84
CA LEU A 558 20.19 27.51 36.72
C LEU A 558 19.83 26.39 37.71
N LYS A 559 18.58 26.32 38.17
CA LYS A 559 18.10 25.27 39.09
C LYS A 559 18.03 23.88 38.46
N HIS A 560 18.00 23.81 37.12
CA HIS A 560 17.87 22.57 36.35
C HIS A 560 19.18 22.15 35.66
N VAL A 561 20.26 22.93 35.83
CA VAL A 561 21.60 22.55 35.36
C VAL A 561 22.07 21.34 36.17
N SER A 562 21.89 20.17 35.59
CA SER A 562 22.22 18.87 36.18
C SER A 562 22.79 17.95 35.11
N PRO A 563 23.56 16.89 35.47
CA PRO A 563 24.11 15.93 34.52
C PRO A 563 23.00 15.09 33.84
N SER A 564 22.29 15.69 32.90
CA SER A 564 21.18 15.12 32.13
C SER A 564 21.33 15.48 30.65
N GLY A 565 20.57 14.80 29.77
CA GLY A 565 20.67 14.98 28.32
C GLY A 565 20.42 16.41 27.80
N TYR A 566 19.73 17.26 28.57
CA TYR A 566 19.36 18.63 28.16
C TYR A 566 20.30 19.73 28.65
N MET A 567 21.35 19.36 29.39
CA MET A 567 22.23 20.31 30.07
C MET A 567 22.97 21.27 29.12
N SER A 568 23.41 20.80 27.95
CA SER A 568 24.06 21.66 26.96
C SER A 568 23.11 22.75 26.48
N SER A 569 21.91 22.36 26.04
CA SER A 569 20.87 23.30 25.59
C SER A 569 20.49 24.33 26.64
N ILE A 570 20.43 23.93 27.93
CA ILE A 570 20.17 24.84 29.05
C ILE A 570 21.32 25.84 29.21
N ILE A 571 22.57 25.38 29.19
CA ILE A 571 23.76 26.23 29.30
C ILE A 571 23.83 27.23 28.13
N THR A 572 23.60 26.77 26.89
CA THR A 572 23.54 27.65 25.72
C THR A 572 22.47 28.74 25.92
N THR A 573 21.29 28.34 26.39
CA THR A 573 20.15 29.25 26.59
C THR A 573 20.46 30.29 27.68
N ILE A 574 21.07 29.88 28.79
CA ILE A 574 21.56 30.80 29.81
C ILE A 574 22.57 31.79 29.22
N GLY A 575 23.49 31.31 28.38
CA GLY A 575 24.49 32.16 27.70
C GLY A 575 23.89 33.21 26.77
N LEU A 576 22.77 32.88 26.10
CA LEU A 576 22.10 33.77 25.14
C LEU A 576 21.21 34.83 25.80
N ILE A 577 20.71 34.56 27.01
CA ILE A 577 19.78 35.42 27.75
C ILE A 577 20.51 36.22 28.85
N GLY A 578 21.41 35.56 29.57
CA GLY A 578 22.08 36.10 30.74
C GLY A 578 23.19 37.10 30.42
N ASP A 579 23.76 37.63 31.49
CA ASP A 579 24.86 38.58 31.45
C ASP A 579 25.92 38.23 32.52
N SER A 580 26.95 39.07 32.60
CA SER A 580 28.07 38.87 33.54
C SER A 580 27.66 38.71 35.01
N SER A 581 26.46 39.13 35.42
CA SER A 581 25.99 39.11 36.81
C SER A 581 25.83 37.68 37.37
N ILE A 582 25.61 36.67 36.53
CA ILE A 582 25.46 35.26 36.93
C ILE A 582 26.75 34.43 36.81
N SER A 583 27.87 35.04 36.39
CA SER A 583 29.13 34.32 36.14
C SER A 583 29.64 33.57 37.36
N LYS A 584 29.46 34.11 38.56
CA LYS A 584 29.85 33.46 39.81
C LYS A 584 29.11 32.13 40.05
N GLN A 585 27.80 32.10 39.78
CA GLN A 585 26.97 30.91 39.97
C GLN A 585 27.31 29.82 38.94
N LEU A 586 27.59 30.21 37.69
CA LEU A 586 28.05 29.27 36.66
C LEU A 586 29.46 28.72 36.93
N LEU A 587 30.36 29.54 37.48
CA LEU A 587 31.70 29.10 37.90
C LEU A 587 31.66 28.08 39.05
N GLU A 588 30.68 28.19 39.96
CA GLU A 588 30.45 27.20 41.02
C GLU A 588 30.01 25.84 40.45
N LEU A 589 29.27 25.83 39.33
CA LEU A 589 28.83 24.62 38.63
C LEU A 589 29.93 24.02 37.74
N TYR A 590 30.88 24.82 37.25
CA TYR A 590 31.92 24.45 36.29
C TYR A 590 32.67 23.13 36.59
N PRO A 591 33.13 22.84 37.83
CA PRO A 591 33.86 21.61 38.13
C PRO A 591 33.02 20.34 38.01
N SER A 592 31.69 20.46 38.11
CA SER A 592 30.75 19.33 38.06
C SER A 592 30.29 18.97 36.66
N LEU A 593 30.66 19.77 35.65
CA LEU A 593 30.22 19.61 34.27
C LEU A 593 31.17 18.73 33.44
N PRO A 594 30.67 17.95 32.46
CA PRO A 594 31.47 17.29 31.45
C PRO A 594 32.32 18.28 30.63
N THR A 595 33.44 17.80 30.08
CA THR A 595 34.43 18.61 29.36
C THR A 595 33.85 19.40 28.18
N SER A 596 32.85 18.86 27.47
CA SER A 596 32.14 19.56 26.38
C SER A 596 31.42 20.82 26.86
N ASN A 597 30.78 20.76 28.03
CA ASN A 597 29.99 21.85 28.59
C ASN A 597 30.85 22.88 29.34
N GLN A 598 32.00 22.45 29.85
CA GLN A 598 33.03 23.38 30.36
C GLN A 598 33.54 24.30 29.24
N ALA A 599 33.84 23.75 28.06
CA ALA A 599 34.27 24.53 26.90
C ALA A 599 33.18 25.52 26.43
N GLU A 600 31.91 25.10 26.47
CA GLU A 600 30.76 25.95 26.15
C GLU A 600 30.63 27.13 27.14
N LEU A 601 30.75 26.89 28.45
CA LEU A 601 30.74 27.96 29.45
C LEU A 601 31.88 28.96 29.29
N LEU A 602 33.09 28.51 28.98
CA LEU A 602 34.22 29.41 28.72
C LEU A 602 33.95 30.30 27.49
N THR A 603 33.26 29.77 26.48
CA THR A 603 32.87 30.54 25.30
C THR A 603 31.82 31.60 25.66
N ILE A 604 30.86 31.26 26.53
CA ILE A 604 29.86 32.19 27.04
C ILE A 604 30.51 33.33 27.82
N PHE A 605 31.42 33.03 28.77
CA PHE A 605 32.11 34.07 29.55
C PHE A 605 32.90 35.02 28.66
N LYS A 606 33.58 34.50 27.63
CA LYS A 606 34.29 35.33 26.67
C LYS A 606 33.38 36.28 25.88
N ASN A 607 32.11 35.90 25.66
CA ASN A 607 31.15 36.75 24.95
C ASN A 607 30.51 37.82 25.85
N TRP A 608 30.66 37.72 27.17
CA TRP A 608 30.17 38.68 28.16
C TRP A 608 31.22 39.68 28.64
N GLU A 609 32.51 39.42 28.37
CA GLU A 609 33.60 40.40 28.44
C GLU A 609 33.53 41.40 27.27
#